data_AF-A0A258KEZ1-F1
#
_entry.id   AF-A0A258KEZ1-F1
#
_cell.length_a   1.000
_cell.length_b   1.000
_cell.length_c   1.000
_cell.angle_alpha   90.00
_cell.angle_beta   90.00
_cell.angle_gamma   90.00
#
_symmetry.space_group_name_H-M   'P 1'
#
loop_
_entity.id
_entity.type
_entity.pdbx_description
1 polymer ?
#
loop_
_entity_poly.entity_id
_entity_poly.type
_entity_poly.pdbx_seq_one_letter_code
_entity_poly.pdbx_strand_id
1 'polypeptide(L)'
;MTKWAASLIRISTHEVETLQKRLADIVERRVAAELRVAMLDAEAEAEAKQAETCSDAAWMMTSYREGSKRLRANMMLQIEQSQIEEQGARDALSFAFEALKKYEHVAEAAKVLQTKKMDKFEAAQLDELGLRRIAVGGR
;
A
#
# COMPACT_ATOMS: atom_id res chain seq x y z
N MET A 1 -0.05 0.26 -27.43
CA MET A 1 -0.95 0.31 -26.26
C MET A 1 -2.12 1.22 -26.57
N THR A 2 -3.35 0.83 -26.27
CA THR A 2 -4.54 1.65 -26.55
C THR A 2 -4.61 2.83 -25.57
N LYS A 3 -5.15 3.98 -26.01
CA LYS A 3 -5.29 5.19 -25.16
C LYS A 3 -6.11 4.92 -23.89
N TRP A 4 -7.14 4.08 -23.98
CA TRP A 4 -7.98 3.73 -22.84
C TRP A 4 -7.22 2.89 -21.79
N ALA A 5 -6.40 1.92 -22.22
CA ALA A 5 -5.67 1.05 -21.30
C ALA A 5 -4.59 1.86 -20.55
N ALA A 6 -3.88 2.75 -21.25
CA ALA A 6 -2.94 3.67 -20.62
C ALA A 6 -3.62 4.58 -19.57
N SER A 7 -4.84 5.06 -19.86
CA SER A 7 -5.58 5.89 -18.90
C SER A 7 -6.03 5.11 -17.67
N LEU A 8 -6.53 3.88 -17.83
CA LEU A 8 -6.95 3.04 -16.70
C LEU A 8 -5.77 2.65 -15.82
N ILE A 9 -4.65 2.24 -16.43
CA ILE A 9 -3.41 1.95 -15.70
C ILE A 9 -3.01 3.17 -14.87
N ARG A 10 -2.96 4.37 -15.47
CA ARG A 10 -2.61 5.60 -14.75
C ARG A 10 -3.53 5.90 -13.57
N ILE A 11 -4.85 5.76 -13.73
CA ILE A 11 -5.82 6.00 -12.66
C ILE A 11 -5.63 4.97 -11.53
N SER A 12 -5.50 3.68 -11.86
CA SER A 12 -5.29 2.63 -10.86
C SER A 12 -3.92 2.73 -10.17
N THR A 13 -2.88 3.18 -10.86
CA THR A 13 -1.58 3.49 -10.23
C THR A 13 -1.75 4.58 -9.18
N HIS A 14 -2.46 5.66 -9.52
CA HIS A 14 -2.70 6.75 -8.56
C HIS A 14 -3.54 6.30 -7.36
N GLU A 15 -4.53 5.43 -7.58
CA GLU A 15 -5.32 4.82 -6.51
C GLU A 15 -4.45 3.98 -5.56
N VAL A 16 -3.58 3.12 -6.11
CA VAL A 16 -2.61 2.34 -5.33
C VAL A 16 -1.71 3.25 -4.51
N GLU A 17 -1.14 4.30 -5.10
CA GLU A 17 -0.29 5.27 -4.38
C GLU A 17 -1.05 5.97 -3.24
N THR A 18 -2.31 6.32 -3.48
CA THR A 18 -3.17 6.96 -2.46
C THR A 18 -3.44 6.00 -1.30
N LEU A 19 -3.75 4.75 -1.59
CA LEU A 19 -3.98 3.72 -0.58
C LEU A 19 -2.70 3.35 0.18
N GLN A 20 -1.55 3.34 -0.48
CA GLN A 20 -0.25 3.15 0.17
C GLN A 20 0.06 4.26 1.17
N LYS A 21 -0.16 5.52 0.80
CA LYS A 21 0.00 6.67 1.70
C LYS A 21 -0.93 6.56 2.91
N ARG A 22 -2.20 6.27 2.66
CA ARG A 22 -3.17 6.06 3.75
C ARG A 22 -2.75 4.93 4.70
N LEU A 23 -2.27 3.80 4.16
CA LEU A 23 -1.78 2.69 4.97
C LEU A 23 -0.57 3.12 5.82
N ALA A 24 0.36 3.89 5.25
CA ALA A 24 1.51 4.42 5.98
C ALA A 24 1.07 5.32 7.14
N ASP A 25 0.12 6.24 6.92
CA ASP A 25 -0.41 7.13 7.96
C ASP A 25 -1.10 6.37 9.11
N ILE A 26 -1.79 5.27 8.79
CA ILE A 26 -2.41 4.38 9.81
C ILE A 26 -1.33 3.68 10.64
N VAL A 27 -0.32 3.11 9.97
CA VAL A 27 0.79 2.42 10.63
C VAL A 27 1.57 3.38 11.52
N GLU A 28 1.85 4.61 11.05
CA GLU A 28 2.52 5.64 11.84
C GLU A 28 1.73 5.97 13.11
N ARG A 29 0.42 6.18 13.00
CA ARG A 29 -0.45 6.42 14.17
C ARG A 29 -0.44 5.25 15.17
N ARG A 30 -0.46 4.01 14.68
CA ARG A 30 -0.39 2.82 15.54
C ARG A 30 0.94 2.77 16.28
N VAL A 31 2.05 2.93 15.57
CA VAL A 31 3.40 2.89 16.15
C VAL A 31 3.61 4.02 17.16
N ALA A 32 3.08 5.22 16.88
CA ALA A 32 3.12 6.33 17.83
C ALA A 32 2.34 6.02 19.12
N ALA A 33 1.17 5.37 19.02
CA ALA A 33 0.40 4.96 20.19
C ALA A 33 1.09 3.84 20.98
N GLU A 34 1.70 2.86 20.30
CA GLU A 34 2.53 1.80 20.92
C GLU A 34 3.72 2.39 21.69
N LEU A 35 4.42 3.34 21.09
CA LEU A 35 5.51 4.06 21.75
C LEU A 35 4.99 4.82 22.98
N ARG A 36 3.81 5.46 22.89
CA ARG A 36 3.24 6.18 24.03
C ARG A 36 2.87 5.25 25.18
N VAL A 37 2.37 4.05 24.91
CA VAL A 37 2.13 3.03 25.95
C VAL A 37 3.44 2.66 26.65
N ALA A 38 4.49 2.37 25.88
CA ALA A 38 5.79 2.03 26.45
C ALA A 38 6.37 3.16 27.32
N MET A 39 6.22 4.43 26.88
CA MET A 39 6.61 5.59 27.68
C MET A 39 5.80 5.71 28.97
N LEU A 40 4.47 5.56 28.91
CA LEU A 40 3.60 5.63 30.09
C LEU A 40 3.94 4.53 31.11
N ASP A 41 4.27 3.32 30.64
CA ASP A 41 4.68 2.21 31.50
C ASP A 41 6.02 2.54 32.19
N ALA A 42 7.00 3.10 31.46
CA ALA A 42 8.28 3.53 32.03
C ALA A 42 8.14 4.73 33.00
N GLU A 43 7.32 5.72 32.67
CA GLU A 43 6.99 6.86 33.54
C GLU A 43 6.37 6.37 34.85
N ALA A 44 5.45 5.40 34.78
CA ALA A 44 4.79 4.85 35.95
C ALA A 44 5.74 4.06 36.87
N GLU A 45 6.70 3.33 36.30
CA GLU A 45 7.75 2.65 37.08
C GLU A 45 8.70 3.64 37.76
N ALA A 46 9.06 4.73 37.08
CA ALA A 46 9.92 5.77 37.66
C ALA A 46 9.23 6.47 38.83
N GLU A 47 7.96 6.86 38.66
CA GLU A 47 7.16 7.47 39.72
C GLU A 47 7.01 6.52 40.93
N ALA A 48 6.86 5.21 40.67
CA ALA A 48 6.79 4.19 41.73
C ALA A 48 8.06 4.16 42.59
N LYS A 49 9.23 4.14 41.96
CA LYS A 49 10.53 4.16 42.66
C LYS A 49 10.73 5.46 43.43
N GLN A 50 10.28 6.59 42.89
CA GLN A 50 10.40 7.87 43.58
C GLN A 50 9.53 7.94 44.83
N ALA A 51 8.29 7.43 44.76
CA ALA A 51 7.39 7.37 45.90
C ALA A 51 7.90 6.49 47.07
N GLU A 52 8.76 5.51 46.81
CA GLU A 52 9.40 4.69 47.86
C GLU A 52 10.32 5.51 48.77
N THR A 53 10.91 6.60 48.26
CA THR A 53 11.93 7.39 48.96
C THR A 53 11.45 8.80 49.34
N CYS A 54 10.26 9.21 48.89
CA CYS A 54 9.70 10.55 49.12
C CYS A 54 8.25 10.45 49.63
N SER A 55 8.01 10.83 50.89
CA SER A 55 6.67 10.78 51.51
C SER A 55 5.66 11.63 50.74
N ASP A 56 6.04 12.80 50.25
CA ASP A 56 5.13 13.70 49.53
C ASP A 56 4.68 13.09 48.18
N ALA A 57 5.59 12.41 47.48
CA ALA A 57 5.28 11.67 46.26
C ALA A 57 4.37 10.46 46.55
N ALA A 58 4.57 9.78 47.69
CA ALA A 58 3.72 8.67 48.10
C ALA A 58 2.25 9.09 48.32
N TRP A 59 2.00 10.29 48.86
CA TRP A 59 0.65 10.81 49.04
C TRP A 59 -0.10 11.03 47.71
N MET A 60 0.62 11.40 46.64
CA MET A 60 0.04 11.68 45.31
C MET A 60 -0.03 10.44 44.41
N MET A 61 0.58 9.33 44.81
CA MET A 61 0.70 8.13 43.98
C MET A 61 -0.65 7.54 43.56
N THR A 62 -1.67 7.60 44.42
CA THR A 62 -3.00 7.06 44.10
C THR A 62 -3.63 7.76 42.89
N SER A 63 -3.60 9.10 42.85
CA SER A 63 -4.18 9.88 41.76
C SER A 63 -3.36 9.75 40.47
N TYR A 64 -2.03 9.71 40.58
CA TYR A 64 -1.14 9.46 39.44
C TYR A 64 -1.44 8.11 38.78
N ARG A 65 -1.55 7.03 39.57
CA ARG A 65 -1.86 5.68 39.06
C ARG A 65 -3.18 5.63 38.32
N GLU A 66 -4.21 6.29 38.85
CA GLU A 66 -5.51 6.36 38.16
C GLU A 66 -5.41 7.12 36.83
N GLY A 67 -4.69 8.24 36.80
CA GLY A 67 -4.45 9.03 35.59
C GLY A 67 -3.68 8.22 34.54
N SER A 68 -2.55 7.62 34.94
CA SER A 68 -1.72 6.80 34.06
C SER A 68 -2.50 5.60 33.50
N LYS A 69 -3.29 4.90 34.33
CA LYS A 69 -4.16 3.80 33.88
C LYS A 69 -5.16 4.25 32.81
N ARG A 70 -5.79 5.42 32.98
CA ARG A 70 -6.74 5.97 32.00
C ARG A 70 -6.05 6.33 30.68
N LEU A 71 -4.91 7.02 30.74
CA LEU A 71 -4.15 7.40 29.55
C LEU A 71 -3.68 6.16 28.78
N ARG A 72 -3.16 5.16 29.50
CA ARG A 72 -2.76 3.87 28.93
C ARG A 72 -3.92 3.16 28.26
N ALA A 73 -5.08 3.09 28.92
CA ALA A 73 -6.29 2.48 28.33
C ALA A 73 -6.73 3.19 27.05
N ASN A 74 -6.67 4.52 27.00
CA ASN A 74 -6.99 5.29 25.79
C ASN A 74 -6.02 4.98 24.64
N MET A 75 -4.71 4.87 24.93
CA MET A 75 -3.73 4.51 23.89
C MET A 75 -3.90 3.07 23.40
N MET A 76 -4.22 2.11 24.29
CA MET A 76 -4.55 0.75 23.90
C MET A 76 -5.76 0.69 22.96
N LEU A 77 -6.81 1.46 23.25
CA LEU A 77 -7.98 1.57 22.37
C LEU A 77 -7.60 2.18 21.01
N GLN A 78 -6.71 3.18 20.98
CA GLN A 78 -6.20 3.75 19.73
C GLN A 78 -5.39 2.74 18.91
N ILE A 79 -4.60 1.88 19.56
CA ILE A 79 -3.87 0.79 18.92
C ILE A 79 -4.86 -0.20 18.29
N GLU A 80 -5.84 -0.67 19.04
CA GLU A 80 -6.86 -1.61 18.55
C GLU A 80 -7.63 -1.06 17.35
N GLN A 81 -8.08 0.20 17.43
CA GLN A 81 -8.75 0.88 16.31
C GLN A 81 -7.84 1.00 15.09
N SER A 82 -6.57 1.36 15.29
CA SER A 82 -5.61 1.49 14.19
C SER A 82 -5.30 0.14 13.56
N GLN A 83 -5.27 -0.97 14.32
CA GLN A 83 -5.08 -2.32 13.78
C GLN A 83 -6.26 -2.76 12.89
N ILE A 84 -7.49 -2.48 13.31
CA ILE A 84 -8.69 -2.76 12.50
C ILE A 84 -8.64 -1.94 11.21
N GLU A 85 -8.31 -0.64 11.32
CA GLU A 85 -8.18 0.23 10.15
C GLU A 85 -7.05 -0.22 9.21
N GLU A 86 -5.90 -0.63 9.76
CA GLU A 86 -4.74 -1.13 9.02
C GLU A 86 -5.11 -2.38 8.22
N GLN A 87 -5.86 -3.31 8.81
CA GLN A 87 -6.33 -4.50 8.11
C GLN A 87 -7.24 -4.12 6.93
N GLY A 88 -8.24 -3.26 7.15
CA GLY A 88 -9.12 -2.82 6.07
C GLY A 88 -8.37 -2.06 4.96
N ALA A 89 -7.37 -1.26 5.32
CA ALA A 89 -6.52 -0.56 4.36
C ALA A 89 -5.63 -1.52 3.55
N ARG A 90 -5.09 -2.58 4.17
CA ARG A 90 -4.35 -3.64 3.48
C ARG A 90 -5.22 -4.39 2.48
N ASP A 91 -6.44 -4.75 2.88
CA ASP A 91 -7.37 -5.45 2.01
C ASP A 91 -7.74 -4.57 0.80
N ALA A 92 -8.08 -3.30 1.03
CA ALA A 92 -8.35 -2.32 -0.03
C ALA A 92 -7.15 -2.15 -0.98
N LEU A 93 -5.93 -2.05 -0.43
CA LEU A 93 -4.71 -1.94 -1.21
C LEU A 93 -4.47 -3.20 -2.07
N SER A 94 -4.73 -4.39 -1.52
CA SER A 94 -4.64 -5.66 -2.27
C SER A 94 -5.60 -5.67 -3.46
N PHE A 95 -6.86 -5.28 -3.25
CA PHE A 95 -7.84 -5.19 -4.34
C PHE A 95 -7.44 -4.19 -5.42
N ALA A 96 -6.89 -3.03 -5.03
CA ALA A 96 -6.42 -2.03 -5.98
C ALA A 96 -5.22 -2.54 -6.81
N PHE A 97 -4.28 -3.26 -6.17
CA PHE A 97 -3.17 -3.90 -6.89
C PHE A 97 -3.66 -4.96 -7.88
N GLU A 98 -4.62 -5.79 -7.49
CA GLU A 98 -5.22 -6.77 -8.39
C GLU A 98 -5.89 -6.11 -9.60
N ALA A 99 -6.62 -5.01 -9.38
CA ALA A 99 -7.26 -4.25 -10.45
C ALA A 99 -6.21 -3.66 -11.42
N LEU A 100 -5.16 -3.02 -10.89
CA LEU A 100 -4.05 -2.51 -11.69
C LEU A 100 -3.42 -3.62 -12.55
N LYS A 101 -3.13 -4.78 -11.97
CA LYS A 101 -2.53 -5.92 -12.68
C LYS A 101 -3.43 -6.44 -13.79
N LYS A 102 -4.75 -6.47 -13.59
CA LYS A 102 -5.70 -6.84 -14.67
C LYS A 102 -5.57 -5.89 -15.86
N TYR A 103 -5.49 -4.58 -15.62
CA TYR A 103 -5.31 -3.61 -16.70
C TYR A 103 -3.96 -3.76 -17.41
N GLU A 104 -2.88 -3.98 -16.67
CA GLU A 104 -1.55 -4.23 -17.22
C GLU A 104 -1.52 -5.48 -18.10
N HIS A 105 -2.12 -6.59 -17.65
CA HIS A 105 -2.20 -7.83 -18.43
C HIS A 105 -3.01 -7.65 -19.72
N VAL A 106 -4.16 -6.97 -19.66
CA VAL A 106 -4.96 -6.70 -20.86
C VAL A 106 -4.20 -5.80 -21.83
N ALA A 107 -3.48 -4.79 -21.33
CA ALA A 107 -2.67 -3.90 -22.14
C ALA A 107 -1.52 -4.65 -22.86
N GLU A 108 -0.86 -5.57 -22.15
CA GLU A 108 0.22 -6.38 -22.72
C GLU A 108 -0.30 -7.40 -23.74
N ALA A 109 -1.42 -8.08 -23.45
CA ALA A 109 -2.06 -8.99 -24.40
C ALA A 109 -2.45 -8.26 -25.70
N ALA A 110 -2.98 -7.03 -25.59
CA ALA A 110 -3.31 -6.20 -26.76
C ALA A 110 -2.06 -5.82 -27.56
N LYS A 111 -0.94 -5.52 -26.89
CA LYS A 111 0.34 -5.20 -27.54
C LYS A 111 0.88 -6.41 -28.30
N VAL A 112 0.90 -7.59 -27.68
CA VAL A 112 1.34 -8.84 -28.33
C VAL A 112 0.49 -9.16 -29.57
N LEU A 113 -0.83 -8.99 -29.48
CA LEU A 113 -1.73 -9.19 -30.63
C LEU A 113 -1.46 -8.18 -31.75
N GLN A 114 -1.15 -6.93 -31.41
CA GLN A 114 -0.81 -5.90 -32.39
C GLN A 114 0.50 -6.24 -33.11
N THR A 115 1.54 -6.66 -32.40
CA THR A 115 2.81 -7.10 -33.00
C THR A 115 2.59 -8.27 -33.95
N LYS A 116 1.89 -9.32 -33.49
CA LYS A 116 1.56 -10.48 -34.35
C LYS A 116 0.81 -10.12 -35.62
N LYS A 117 -0.06 -9.10 -35.57
CA LYS A 117 -0.77 -8.60 -36.76
C LYS A 117 0.17 -7.88 -37.72
N MET A 118 1.13 -7.11 -37.21
CA MET A 118 2.13 -6.44 -38.04
C MET A 118 3.09 -7.43 -38.67
N ASP A 119 3.58 -8.41 -37.92
CA ASP A 119 4.44 -9.47 -38.46
C ASP A 119 3.75 -10.22 -39.61
N LYS A 120 2.46 -10.55 -39.47
CA LYS A 120 1.66 -11.17 -40.53
C LYS A 120 1.51 -10.29 -41.76
N PHE A 121 1.32 -8.99 -41.57
CA PHE A 121 1.17 -8.03 -42.65
C PHE A 121 2.49 -7.83 -43.40
N GLU A 122 3.61 -7.67 -42.68
CA GLU A 122 4.94 -7.56 -43.25
C GLU A 122 5.34 -8.84 -44.01
N ALA A 123 5.06 -10.02 -43.44
CA ALA A 123 5.28 -11.30 -44.12
C ALA A 123 4.50 -11.39 -45.44
N ALA A 124 3.21 -11.03 -45.44
CA ALA A 124 2.40 -11.01 -46.66
C ALA A 124 2.94 -10.05 -47.73
N GLN A 125 3.44 -8.87 -47.32
CA GLN A 125 4.07 -7.93 -48.25
C GLN A 125 5.38 -8.46 -48.85
N LEU A 126 6.21 -9.12 -48.05
CA LEU A 126 7.44 -9.75 -48.52
C LEU A 126 7.15 -10.92 -49.48
N ASP A 127 6.13 -11.73 -49.18
CA ASP A 127 5.67 -12.81 -50.05
C ASP A 127 5.19 -12.26 -51.40
N GLU A 128 4.38 -11.19 -51.40
CA GLU A 128 3.96 -10.52 -52.65
C GLU A 128 5.14 -10.01 -53.47
N LEU A 129 6.14 -9.38 -52.83
CA LEU A 129 7.35 -8.92 -53.51
C LEU A 129 8.15 -10.08 -54.09
N GLY A 130 8.25 -11.20 -53.36
CA GLY A 130 8.87 -12.43 -53.84
C GLY A 130 8.19 -12.98 -55.08
N LEU A 131 6.85 -13.08 -55.05
CA LEU A 131 6.05 -13.51 -56.20
C LEU A 131 6.22 -12.57 -57.41
N ARG A 132 6.23 -11.25 -57.20
CA ARG A 132 6.48 -10.27 -58.26
C ARG A 132 7.89 -10.43 -58.85
N ARG A 133 8.91 -10.68 -58.03
CA ARG A 133 10.28 -10.88 -58.50
C ARG A 133 10.41 -12.17 -59.32
N ILE A 134 9.78 -13.27 -58.88
CA ILE A 134 9.73 -14.53 -59.65
C ILE A 134 9.03 -14.30 -61.00
N ALA A 135 7.90 -13.59 -61.01
CA ALA A 135 7.16 -13.29 -62.24
C ALA A 135 7.96 -12.44 -63.24
N VAL A 136 8.84 -11.55 -62.77
CA VAL A 136 9.67 -10.68 -63.63
C VAL A 136 11.01 -11.32 -64.01
N GLY A 137 11.59 -12.15 -63.12
CA GLY A 137 12.89 -12.80 -63.30
C GLY A 137 12.85 -14.20 -63.93
N GLY A 138 11.66 -14.78 -64.11
CA GLY A 138 11.46 -16.02 -64.88
C GLY A 138 11.60 -15.78 -66.38
N ARG A 139 12.84 -15.64 -66.86
CA ARG A 139 13.25 -15.82 -68.26
C ARG A 139 14.51 -16.66 -68.30
#